data_AF-A0A929MTC1-F1
#
_entry.id   AF-A0A929MTC1-F1
#
_cell.length_a   1.000
_cell.length_b   1.000
_cell.length_c   1.000
_cell.angle_alpha   90.00
_cell.angle_beta   90.00
_cell.angle_gamma   90.00
#
_symmetry.space_group_name_H-M   'P 1'
#
loop_
_entity.id
_entity.type
_entity.pdbx_description
1 polymer ?
#
loop_
_entity_poly.entity_id
_entity_poly.type
_entity_poly.pdbx_seq_one_letter_code
_entity_poly.pdbx_strand_id
1 'polypeptide(L)'
;HKVLDDWTDESELLLVPNSFKLTYQDLALSMHHLQPKVPISFTKGNLQKVDASQVTEPSLRTRYGWFPQLNPLEDWQRILKESYLGKVNTSIFAWWQDLKTWMGLHPTLVRILELLLLFGLSEIFALLLSNQQQFRVIDVRLLFIVMMAMTGGISMGLLAASLSSIGLLYVYITSGNNWITVFYDPLNWVPFVVYLVTGAMVGRLRAEALHDKAVLSRENQLLRDKGHLVRHLYRDMLLEKSSLKKQIMGRRDSYGRLYSWVERLNQPTPEAVLKVAQELLVELVDPMALVFYQVTGANQLAAVPGLSQTLTTPLLDETLGQLAEPLMSGELWLNRQLDPNLPHYVAGLRYRSQLVIVIGLQEGQLDPMDLAHYNQLRVIFGLIEIAFQHALEVNGR
;
A
#
# COMPACT_ATOMS: atom_id res chain seq x y z
N HIS A 1 7.32 -2.77 6.46
CA HIS A 1 7.59 -1.95 7.65
C HIS A 1 8.38 -2.77 8.66
N LYS A 2 9.62 -2.41 8.95
CA LYS A 2 10.36 -2.86 10.15
C LYS A 2 10.75 -1.59 10.91
N VAL A 3 10.38 -1.55 12.18
CA VAL A 3 10.07 -0.34 12.98
C VAL A 3 11.04 -0.20 14.15
N LEU A 4 12.34 -0.34 13.95
CA LEU A 4 13.34 -0.05 15.00
C LEU A 4 14.58 0.54 14.35
N ASP A 5 14.53 1.85 14.17
CA ASP A 5 15.70 2.69 13.85
C ASP A 5 16.44 2.95 15.16
N ASP A 6 17.28 1.98 15.56
CA ASP A 6 18.11 2.04 16.76
C ASP A 6 19.49 2.62 16.39
N TRP A 7 19.51 3.92 16.09
CA TRP A 7 20.72 4.65 15.70
C TRP A 7 21.38 5.26 16.94
N THR A 8 22.64 4.87 17.19
CA THR A 8 23.52 5.47 18.20
C THR A 8 24.47 6.46 17.51
N ASP A 9 24.78 7.58 18.16
CA ASP A 9 25.73 8.61 17.65
C ASP A 9 27.21 8.16 17.69
N GLU A 10 27.47 6.91 18.09
CA GLU A 10 28.82 6.34 18.17
C GLU A 10 29.22 5.66 16.86
N SER A 11 30.45 5.88 16.41
CA SER A 11 30.99 5.21 15.23
C SER A 11 31.26 3.73 15.52
N GLU A 12 30.37 2.83 15.09
CA GLU A 12 30.57 1.38 15.16
C GLU A 12 31.50 0.89 14.02
N LEU A 13 32.53 0.10 14.34
CA LEU A 13 33.38 -0.56 13.35
C LEU A 13 32.82 -1.96 13.06
N LEU A 14 32.21 -2.12 11.89
CA LEU A 14 31.59 -3.39 11.47
C LEU A 14 32.54 -4.16 10.54
N LEU A 15 32.84 -5.41 10.91
CA LEU A 15 33.64 -6.31 10.09
C LEU A 15 32.73 -7.05 9.10
N VAL A 16 32.92 -6.77 7.81
CA VAL A 16 32.13 -7.38 6.74
C VAL A 16 32.70 -8.77 6.40
N PRO A 17 31.90 -9.86 6.45
CA PRO A 17 32.35 -11.18 6.01
C PRO A 17 32.73 -11.17 4.53
N ASN A 18 33.78 -11.90 4.17
CA ASN A 18 34.06 -12.23 2.78
C ASN A 18 33.00 -13.21 2.25
N SER A 19 31.86 -12.67 1.82
CA SER A 19 30.70 -13.41 1.32
C SER A 19 30.99 -14.22 0.05
N PHE A 20 31.92 -13.74 -0.78
CA PHE A 20 32.26 -14.33 -2.07
C PHE A 20 33.47 -15.29 -2.00
N LYS A 21 34.06 -15.47 -0.80
CA LYS A 21 35.25 -16.31 -0.56
C LYS A 21 36.44 -15.98 -1.48
N LEU A 22 36.56 -14.71 -1.88
CA LEU A 22 37.61 -14.27 -2.80
C LEU A 22 38.98 -14.39 -2.14
N THR A 23 39.94 -14.96 -2.86
CA THR A 23 41.34 -14.98 -2.43
C THR A 23 42.17 -13.93 -3.18
N TYR A 24 43.27 -13.48 -2.58
CA TYR A 24 44.23 -12.60 -3.27
C TYR A 24 44.83 -13.25 -4.52
N GLN A 25 44.81 -14.58 -4.60
CA GLN A 25 45.23 -15.34 -5.78
C GLN A 25 44.24 -15.15 -6.95
N ASP A 26 42.93 -15.19 -6.68
CA ASP A 26 41.90 -14.97 -7.70
C ASP A 26 41.98 -13.56 -8.30
N LEU A 27 42.29 -12.57 -7.46
CA LEU A 27 42.52 -11.20 -7.91
C LEU A 27 43.76 -11.11 -8.81
N ALA A 28 44.87 -11.75 -8.44
CA ALA A 28 46.06 -11.77 -9.27
C ALA A 28 45.84 -12.46 -10.62
N LEU A 29 45.05 -13.55 -10.66
CA LEU A 29 44.69 -14.22 -11.91
C LEU A 29 43.87 -13.31 -12.82
N SER A 30 42.88 -12.60 -12.27
CA SER A 30 42.09 -11.63 -13.04
C SER A 30 42.94 -10.49 -13.62
N MET A 31 43.92 -9.99 -12.85
CA MET A 31 44.86 -8.96 -13.34
C MET A 31 45.82 -9.49 -14.40
N HIS A 32 46.28 -10.74 -14.27
CA HIS A 32 47.15 -11.37 -15.26
C HIS A 32 46.43 -11.59 -16.60
N HIS A 33 45.14 -11.94 -16.57
CA HIS A 33 44.33 -12.04 -17.79
C HIS A 33 44.21 -10.71 -18.56
N LEU A 34 44.28 -9.58 -17.87
CA LEU A 34 44.15 -8.26 -18.48
C LEU A 34 45.48 -7.72 -18.99
N GLN A 35 46.56 -7.99 -18.26
CA GLN A 35 47.88 -7.51 -18.61
C GLN A 35 48.95 -8.59 -18.35
N PRO A 36 49.17 -9.50 -19.30
CA PRO A 36 50.02 -10.67 -19.11
C PRO A 36 51.52 -10.35 -18.93
N LYS A 37 51.93 -9.09 -19.12
CA LYS A 37 53.34 -8.65 -19.08
C LYS A 37 53.82 -8.18 -17.69
N VAL A 38 52.95 -8.11 -16.68
CA VAL A 38 53.31 -7.61 -15.35
C VAL A 38 53.63 -8.79 -14.42
N PRO A 39 54.87 -8.91 -13.89
CA PRO A 39 55.20 -9.93 -12.91
C PRO A 39 54.55 -9.57 -11.56
N ILE A 40 53.58 -10.37 -11.12
CA ILE A 40 52.96 -10.24 -9.80
C ILE A 40 53.73 -11.13 -8.82
N SER A 41 54.34 -10.55 -7.81
CA SER A 41 54.99 -11.29 -6.72
C SER A 41 54.20 -11.10 -5.43
N PHE A 42 53.89 -12.20 -4.74
CA PHE A 42 53.27 -12.16 -3.43
C PHE A 42 54.35 -12.12 -2.36
N THR A 43 54.47 -11.00 -1.65
CA THR A 43 55.37 -10.92 -0.50
C THR A 43 54.73 -11.63 0.71
N LYS A 44 55.49 -12.47 1.42
CA LYS A 44 55.07 -13.02 2.73
C LYS A 44 55.10 -11.92 3.80
N GLY A 45 54.21 -10.93 3.70
CA GLY A 45 53.91 -10.03 4.81
C GLY A 45 53.08 -10.75 5.87
N ASN A 46 53.15 -10.29 7.12
CA ASN A 46 52.24 -10.74 8.18
C ASN A 46 50.79 -10.44 7.73
N LEU A 47 50.09 -11.45 7.22
CA LEU A 47 48.67 -11.39 7.00
C LEU A 47 48.04 -11.14 8.38
N GLN A 48 47.31 -10.04 8.55
CA GLN A 48 46.37 -9.93 9.66
C GLN A 48 45.42 -11.12 9.51
N LYS A 49 45.61 -12.14 10.35
CA LYS A 49 44.61 -13.20 10.53
C LYS A 49 43.41 -12.51 11.16
N VAL A 50 42.43 -12.16 10.34
CA VAL A 50 41.13 -11.76 10.84
C VAL A 50 40.53 -13.03 11.43
N ASP A 51 40.47 -13.11 12.76
CA ASP A 51 39.90 -14.24 13.45
C ASP A 51 38.45 -14.42 12.98
N ALA A 52 38.17 -15.54 12.33
CA ALA A 52 36.85 -15.86 11.77
C ALA A 52 35.75 -15.92 12.84
N SER A 53 36.12 -15.97 14.13
CA SER A 53 35.22 -15.93 15.28
C SER A 53 34.60 -14.56 15.56
N GLN A 54 35.12 -13.45 15.01
CA GLN A 54 34.48 -12.12 15.09
C GLN A 54 33.49 -11.85 13.95
N VAL A 55 33.42 -12.74 12.96
CA VAL A 55 32.66 -12.53 11.71
C VAL A 55 31.21 -13.02 11.83
N THR A 56 30.83 -13.56 12.98
CA THR A 56 29.49 -14.11 13.20
C THR A 56 28.59 -13.10 13.91
N GLU A 57 28.19 -12.05 13.20
CA GLU A 57 26.89 -11.45 13.51
C GLU A 57 26.00 -11.36 12.26
N PRO A 58 24.81 -11.99 12.27
CA PRO A 58 23.76 -11.71 11.30
C PRO A 58 23.21 -10.27 11.41
N SER A 59 23.77 -9.44 12.30
CA SER A 59 23.37 -8.06 12.60
C SER A 59 23.40 -7.15 11.37
N LEU A 60 24.38 -7.26 10.48
CA LEU A 60 24.45 -6.44 9.25
C LEU A 60 23.21 -6.59 8.36
N ARG A 61 22.72 -7.84 8.18
CA ARG A 61 21.54 -8.10 7.35
C ARG A 61 20.24 -7.81 8.09
N THR A 62 20.18 -8.07 9.40
CA THR A 62 18.95 -7.84 10.18
C THR A 62 18.75 -6.39 10.61
N ARG A 63 19.82 -5.65 10.92
CA ARG A 63 19.83 -4.25 11.38
C ARG A 63 19.90 -3.26 10.20
N TYR A 64 20.81 -3.48 9.24
CA TYR A 64 21.02 -2.56 8.12
C TYR A 64 20.45 -3.06 6.78
N GLY A 65 19.86 -4.27 6.74
CA GLY A 65 19.42 -4.86 5.48
C GLY A 65 20.58 -5.08 4.49
N TRP A 66 21.82 -5.08 4.97
CA TRP A 66 23.00 -5.06 4.13
C TRP A 66 23.22 -6.43 3.48
N PHE A 67 23.41 -6.43 2.17
CA PHE A 67 23.83 -7.59 1.39
C PHE A 67 24.78 -7.15 0.27
N PRO A 68 25.78 -7.96 -0.07
CA PRO A 68 26.73 -7.65 -1.12
C PRO A 68 26.06 -7.80 -2.49
N GLN A 69 25.90 -6.70 -3.22
CA GLN A 69 25.26 -6.68 -4.55
C GLN A 69 26.24 -6.85 -5.71
N LEU A 70 27.50 -6.47 -5.50
CA LEU A 70 28.53 -6.42 -6.54
C LEU A 70 29.62 -7.40 -6.17
N ASN A 71 30.00 -8.26 -7.11
CA ASN A 71 31.16 -9.10 -6.97
C ASN A 71 32.38 -8.31 -7.48
N PRO A 72 33.34 -7.94 -6.60
CA PRO A 72 34.47 -7.10 -6.99
C PRO A 72 35.30 -7.65 -8.15
N LEU A 73 35.37 -8.97 -8.37
CA LEU A 73 36.17 -9.56 -9.45
C LEU A 73 35.41 -9.69 -10.79
N GLU A 74 34.09 -9.78 -10.76
CA GLU A 74 33.27 -9.88 -11.99
C GLU A 74 32.83 -8.50 -12.48
N ASP A 75 32.51 -7.60 -11.55
CA ASP A 75 31.97 -6.28 -11.86
C ASP A 75 33.02 -5.15 -11.93
N TRP A 76 34.32 -5.42 -11.72
CA TRP A 76 35.33 -4.35 -11.68
C TRP A 76 35.38 -3.51 -12.96
N GLN A 77 35.10 -4.09 -14.14
CA GLN A 77 35.03 -3.33 -15.40
C GLN A 77 33.84 -2.37 -15.42
N ARG A 78 32.69 -2.78 -14.88
CA ARG A 78 31.50 -1.93 -14.73
C ARG A 78 31.77 -0.82 -13.73
N ILE A 79 32.37 -1.17 -12.58
CA ILE A 79 32.77 -0.20 -11.55
C ILE A 79 33.77 0.81 -12.10
N LEU A 80 34.80 0.38 -12.85
CA LEU A 80 35.75 1.28 -13.51
C LEU A 80 35.08 2.13 -14.58
N LYS A 81 34.15 1.59 -15.37
CA LYS A 81 33.44 2.35 -16.39
C LYS A 81 32.53 3.43 -15.77
N GLU A 82 31.80 3.12 -14.71
CA GLU A 82 30.97 4.10 -14.01
C GLU A 82 31.82 5.14 -13.26
N SER A 83 32.90 4.72 -12.60
CA SER A 83 33.73 5.62 -11.79
C SER A 83 34.73 6.46 -12.61
N TYR A 84 35.34 5.91 -13.66
CA TYR A 84 36.36 6.59 -14.49
C TYR A 84 35.81 7.09 -15.83
N LEU A 85 34.97 6.35 -16.56
CA LEU A 85 34.42 6.81 -17.84
C LEU A 85 33.24 7.77 -17.68
N GLY A 86 32.49 7.71 -16.57
CA GLY A 86 31.50 8.73 -16.20
C GLY A 86 32.11 10.06 -15.74
N LYS A 87 33.41 10.09 -15.43
CA LYS A 87 34.18 11.25 -14.98
C LYS A 87 35.27 11.67 -15.98
N VAL A 88 35.06 11.50 -17.29
CA VAL A 88 35.89 12.20 -18.28
C VAL A 88 35.49 13.68 -18.27
N ASN A 89 36.06 14.36 -17.30
CA ASN A 89 35.97 15.77 -17.00
C ASN A 89 36.71 16.53 -18.10
N THR A 90 36.02 16.90 -19.17
CA THR A 90 36.49 18.01 -20.00
C THR A 90 36.12 19.29 -19.25
N SER A 91 37.11 20.07 -18.84
CA SER A 91 36.94 21.28 -18.01
C SER A 91 35.96 22.30 -18.58
N ILE A 92 35.69 22.22 -19.89
CA ILE A 92 34.75 23.07 -20.62
C ILE A 92 33.28 22.63 -20.42
N PHE A 93 32.98 21.43 -19.92
CA PHE A 93 31.60 20.96 -19.71
C PHE A 93 31.15 20.93 -18.24
N ALA A 94 32.06 21.04 -17.27
CA ALA A 94 31.71 21.09 -15.85
C ALA A 94 30.88 22.34 -15.50
N TRP A 95 31.31 23.53 -15.98
CA TRP A 95 30.54 24.76 -15.78
C TRP A 95 29.16 24.70 -16.45
N TRP A 96 28.99 23.96 -17.55
CA TRP A 96 27.67 23.77 -18.18
C TRP A 96 26.72 22.94 -17.30
N GLN A 97 27.24 21.98 -16.54
CA GLN A 97 26.43 21.18 -15.61
C GLN A 97 25.99 22.04 -14.43
N ASP A 98 26.90 22.85 -13.87
CA ASP A 98 26.60 23.80 -12.80
C ASP A 98 25.64 24.90 -13.28
N LEU A 99 25.81 25.38 -14.51
CA LEU A 99 24.89 26.34 -15.12
C LEU A 99 23.51 25.69 -15.35
N LYS A 100 23.44 24.41 -15.72
CA LYS A 100 22.17 23.70 -15.95
C LYS A 100 21.42 23.43 -14.65
N THR A 101 22.11 23.05 -13.58
CA THR A 101 21.51 22.90 -12.25
C THR A 101 21.06 24.25 -11.71
N TRP A 102 21.85 25.31 -11.89
CA TRP A 102 21.48 26.69 -11.54
C TRP A 102 20.29 27.22 -12.36
N MET A 103 20.25 26.98 -13.67
CA MET A 103 19.13 27.34 -14.55
C MET A 103 17.84 26.59 -14.16
N GLY A 104 17.96 25.34 -13.69
CA GLY A 104 16.83 24.58 -13.15
C GLY A 104 16.25 25.19 -11.87
N LEU A 105 17.07 25.84 -11.05
CA LEU A 105 16.67 26.47 -9.79
C LEU A 105 16.01 27.86 -9.98
N HIS A 106 16.38 28.59 -11.03
CA HIS A 106 15.86 29.94 -11.30
C HIS A 106 15.17 30.08 -12.67
N PRO A 107 13.95 29.51 -12.84
CA PRO A 107 13.25 29.49 -14.13
C PRO A 107 12.88 30.89 -14.65
N THR A 108 12.73 31.88 -13.75
CA THR A 108 12.48 33.28 -14.14
C THR A 108 13.70 33.93 -14.77
N LEU A 109 14.90 33.69 -14.22
CA LEU A 109 16.15 34.23 -14.77
C LEU A 109 16.46 33.61 -16.14
N VAL A 110 16.21 32.31 -16.32
CA VAL A 110 16.36 31.64 -17.61
C VAL A 110 15.50 32.32 -18.68
N ARG A 111 14.25 32.63 -18.37
CA ARG A 111 13.34 33.29 -19.32
C ARG A 111 13.76 34.73 -19.64
N ILE A 112 14.33 35.46 -18.67
CA ILE A 112 14.87 36.81 -18.91
C ILE A 112 16.11 36.72 -19.81
N LEU A 113 17.01 35.77 -19.56
CA LEU A 113 18.18 35.52 -20.42
C LEU A 113 17.77 35.11 -21.83
N GLU A 114 16.77 34.23 -21.97
CA GLU A 114 16.20 33.83 -23.25
C GLU A 114 15.62 35.03 -24.00
N LEU A 115 14.88 35.90 -23.32
CA LEU A 115 14.32 37.13 -23.88
C LEU A 115 15.42 38.07 -24.38
N LEU A 116 16.49 38.28 -23.60
CA LEU A 116 17.61 39.14 -23.98
C LEU A 116 18.41 38.55 -25.15
N LEU A 117 18.64 37.23 -25.15
CA LEU A 117 19.35 36.54 -26.22
C LEU A 117 18.57 36.64 -27.54
N LEU A 118 17.27 36.32 -27.50
CA LEU A 118 16.40 36.42 -28.68
C LEU A 118 16.25 37.87 -29.16
N PHE A 119 16.22 38.84 -28.25
CA PHE A 119 16.24 40.26 -28.62
C PHE A 119 17.54 40.63 -29.35
N GLY A 120 18.70 40.27 -28.80
CA GLY A 120 20.00 40.51 -29.43
C GLY A 120 20.09 39.87 -30.82
N LEU A 121 19.61 38.63 -30.97
CA LEU A 121 19.49 37.98 -32.29
C LEU A 121 18.58 38.77 -33.23
N SER A 122 17.41 39.19 -32.76
CA SER A 122 16.45 39.94 -33.59
C SER A 122 17.02 41.26 -34.10
N GLU A 123 17.82 41.97 -33.29
CA GLU A 123 18.50 43.21 -33.67
C GLU A 123 19.60 42.96 -34.71
N ILE A 124 20.41 41.92 -34.52
CA ILE A 124 21.45 41.53 -35.48
C ILE A 124 20.81 41.19 -36.84
N PHE A 125 19.71 40.43 -36.83
CA PHE A 125 18.97 40.11 -38.04
C PHE A 125 18.34 41.36 -38.68
N ALA A 126 17.77 42.27 -37.89
CA ALA A 126 17.21 43.52 -38.39
C ALA A 126 18.27 44.38 -39.09
N LEU A 127 19.49 44.46 -38.54
CA LEU A 127 20.61 45.17 -39.15
C LEU A 127 21.07 44.49 -40.45
N LEU A 128 21.21 43.16 -40.46
CA LEU A 128 21.59 42.39 -41.66
C LEU A 128 20.58 42.56 -42.81
N LEU A 129 19.28 42.49 -42.51
CA LEU A 129 18.22 42.61 -43.52
C LEU A 129 18.04 44.04 -44.03
N SER A 130 18.37 45.06 -43.22
CA SER A 130 18.26 46.47 -43.62
C SER A 130 19.12 46.84 -44.84
N ASN A 131 20.20 46.07 -45.10
CA ASN A 131 21.13 46.30 -46.20
C ASN A 131 20.61 45.78 -47.56
N GLN A 132 19.55 44.96 -47.57
CA GLN A 132 18.99 44.34 -48.78
C GLN A 132 17.64 44.97 -49.12
N GLN A 133 17.56 45.72 -50.23
CA GLN A 133 16.37 46.46 -50.68
C GLN A 133 15.08 45.60 -50.75
N GLN A 134 15.21 44.29 -50.96
CA GLN A 134 14.09 43.35 -51.10
C GLN A 134 13.46 42.91 -49.76
N PHE A 135 14.20 43.00 -48.63
CA PHE A 135 13.75 42.51 -47.32
C PHE A 135 13.27 43.61 -46.37
N ARG A 136 13.28 44.87 -46.79
CA ARG A 136 12.88 46.04 -45.99
C ARG A 136 11.40 46.01 -45.53
N VAL A 137 10.56 45.16 -46.12
CA VAL A 137 9.14 45.01 -45.79
C VAL A 137 8.90 44.05 -44.62
N ILE A 138 9.87 43.17 -44.29
CA ILE A 138 9.71 42.18 -43.23
C ILE A 138 10.16 42.76 -41.89
N ASP A 139 9.22 42.89 -40.96
CA ASP A 139 9.49 43.35 -39.61
C ASP A 139 9.92 42.19 -38.69
N VAL A 140 11.24 41.99 -38.58
CA VAL A 140 11.86 40.94 -37.74
C VAL A 140 11.50 41.12 -36.26
N ARG A 141 11.29 42.37 -35.81
CA ARG A 141 10.94 42.67 -34.41
C ARG A 141 9.55 42.17 -34.07
N LEU A 142 8.61 42.27 -35.00
CA LEU A 142 7.27 41.76 -34.83
C LEU A 142 7.27 40.22 -34.68
N LEU A 143 8.10 39.53 -35.46
CA LEU A 143 8.28 38.07 -35.33
C LEU A 143 8.85 37.68 -33.96
N PHE A 144 9.85 38.42 -33.47
CA PHE A 144 10.38 38.21 -32.11
C PHE A 144 9.30 38.36 -31.03
N ILE A 145 8.48 39.41 -31.11
CA ILE A 145 7.40 39.65 -30.15
C ILE A 145 6.38 38.49 -30.16
N VAL A 146 5.98 38.04 -31.35
CA VAL A 146 5.05 36.91 -31.50
C VAL A 146 5.63 35.63 -30.89
N MET A 147 6.92 35.34 -31.15
CA MET A 147 7.60 34.17 -30.58
C MET A 147 7.61 34.21 -29.05
N MET A 148 7.98 35.34 -28.45
CA MET A 148 8.01 35.49 -26.99
C MET A 148 6.62 35.48 -26.35
N ALA A 149 5.61 36.03 -27.03
CA ALA A 149 4.23 36.00 -26.56
C ALA A 149 3.64 34.58 -26.60
N MET A 150 4.01 33.77 -27.60
CA MET A 150 3.58 32.37 -27.71
C MET A 150 4.23 31.46 -26.65
N THR A 151 5.51 31.68 -26.34
CA THR A 151 6.23 30.87 -25.34
C THR A 151 5.90 31.30 -23.92
N GLY A 152 5.92 32.61 -23.66
CA GLY A 152 5.88 33.19 -22.33
C GLY A 152 4.55 33.86 -21.93
N GLY A 153 3.56 33.90 -22.82
CA GLY A 153 2.25 34.52 -22.57
C GLY A 153 2.28 36.04 -22.59
N ILE A 154 1.28 36.66 -21.95
CA ILE A 154 1.06 38.13 -21.99
C ILE A 154 2.25 38.91 -21.43
N SER A 155 2.80 38.51 -20.28
CA SER A 155 3.86 39.25 -19.62
C SER A 155 5.14 39.31 -20.47
N MET A 156 5.53 38.17 -21.05
CA MET A 156 6.71 38.11 -21.93
C MET A 156 6.47 38.82 -23.27
N GLY A 157 5.26 38.72 -23.83
CA GLY A 157 4.87 39.48 -25.02
C GLY A 157 4.97 40.99 -24.83
N LEU A 158 4.49 41.51 -23.69
CA LEU A 158 4.60 42.94 -23.36
C LEU A 158 6.05 43.39 -23.12
N LEU A 159 6.85 42.59 -22.42
CA LEU A 159 8.26 42.89 -22.19
C LEU A 159 9.04 42.90 -23.51
N ALA A 160 8.80 41.93 -24.39
CA ALA A 160 9.39 41.89 -25.73
C ALA A 160 8.99 43.11 -26.58
N ALA A 161 7.71 43.51 -26.55
CA ALA A 161 7.23 44.69 -27.24
C ALA A 161 7.86 45.98 -26.71
N SER A 162 8.05 46.09 -25.40
CA SER A 162 8.70 47.24 -24.76
C SER A 162 10.18 47.33 -25.13
N LEU A 163 10.89 46.20 -25.10
CA LEU A 163 12.31 46.14 -25.46
C LEU A 163 12.53 46.44 -26.94
N SER A 164 11.66 45.89 -27.80
CA SER A 164 11.66 46.20 -29.23
C SER A 164 11.36 47.68 -29.52
N SER A 165 10.44 48.28 -28.76
CA SER A 165 10.14 49.71 -28.85
C SER A 165 11.36 50.57 -28.50
N ILE A 166 12.08 50.22 -27.43
CA ILE A 166 13.32 50.91 -27.05
C ILE A 166 14.39 50.75 -28.14
N GLY A 167 14.56 49.54 -28.69
CA GLY A 167 15.49 49.27 -29.79
C GLY A 167 15.16 50.08 -31.05
N LEU A 168 13.87 50.17 -31.41
CA LEU A 168 13.42 50.96 -32.55
C LEU A 168 13.68 52.46 -32.33
N LEU A 169 13.41 52.97 -31.13
CA LEU A 169 13.69 54.35 -30.75
C LEU A 169 15.20 54.67 -30.82
N TYR A 170 16.06 53.73 -30.41
CA TYR A 170 17.51 53.87 -30.54
C TYR A 170 17.96 53.98 -32.00
N VAL A 171 17.40 53.16 -32.90
CA VAL A 171 17.68 53.24 -34.35
C VAL A 171 17.23 54.58 -34.94
N TYR A 172 16.07 55.11 -34.53
CA TYR A 172 15.59 56.42 -34.97
C TYR A 172 16.52 57.57 -34.57
N ILE A 173 17.02 57.56 -33.34
CA ILE A 173 17.94 58.59 -32.83
C ILE A 173 19.29 58.51 -33.55
N THR A 174 19.85 57.32 -33.72
CA THR A 174 21.15 57.14 -34.39
C THR A 174 21.10 57.43 -35.89
N SER A 175 19.92 57.31 -36.51
CA SER A 175 19.69 57.70 -37.92
C SER A 175 19.60 59.22 -38.14
N GLY A 176 19.82 60.04 -37.09
CA GLY A 176 19.87 61.50 -37.19
C GLY A 176 18.52 62.21 -37.06
N ASN A 177 17.46 61.50 -36.67
CA ASN A 177 16.15 62.08 -36.43
C ASN A 177 16.02 62.59 -34.98
N ASN A 178 15.48 63.78 -34.78
CA ASN A 178 15.15 64.28 -33.45
C ASN A 178 14.10 63.36 -32.80
N TRP A 179 14.24 63.02 -31.51
CA TRP A 179 13.24 62.22 -30.77
C TRP A 179 11.79 62.71 -30.90
N ILE A 180 11.63 64.01 -31.12
CA ILE A 180 10.35 64.67 -31.37
C ILE A 180 9.71 64.23 -32.69
N THR A 181 10.47 64.00 -33.77
CA THR A 181 9.93 63.64 -35.09
C THR A 181 9.31 62.23 -35.12
N VAL A 182 9.59 61.40 -34.12
CA VAL A 182 8.93 60.09 -33.93
C VAL A 182 7.44 60.26 -33.62
N PHE A 183 7.05 61.33 -32.92
CA PHE A 183 5.67 61.58 -32.52
C PHE A 183 4.89 62.48 -33.50
N TYR A 184 5.58 63.24 -34.36
CA TYR A 184 4.93 64.18 -35.28
C TYR A 184 4.46 63.51 -36.58
N ASP A 185 5.22 62.54 -37.11
CA ASP A 185 4.81 61.80 -38.31
C ASP A 185 3.98 60.57 -37.89
N PRO A 186 2.71 60.45 -38.35
CA PRO A 186 1.88 59.30 -38.08
C PRO A 186 2.52 57.95 -38.40
N LEU A 187 3.41 57.89 -39.40
CA LEU A 187 4.04 56.64 -39.81
C LEU A 187 5.12 56.16 -38.83
N ASN A 188 5.70 57.06 -38.03
CA ASN A 188 6.80 56.73 -37.13
C ASN A 188 6.33 56.11 -35.80
N TRP A 189 5.15 56.49 -35.29
CA TRP A 189 4.65 55.95 -34.02
C TRP A 189 3.77 54.69 -34.17
N VAL A 190 3.23 54.41 -35.36
CA VAL A 190 2.39 53.23 -35.64
C VAL A 190 3.06 51.90 -35.26
N PRO A 191 4.35 51.63 -35.57
CA PRO A 191 5.01 50.37 -35.20
C PRO A 191 4.99 50.09 -33.69
N PHE A 192 5.13 51.12 -32.86
CA PHE A 192 5.12 50.98 -31.39
C PHE A 192 3.77 50.47 -30.88
N VAL A 193 2.67 50.99 -31.43
CA VAL A 193 1.32 50.55 -31.07
C VAL A 193 1.08 49.14 -31.58
N VAL A 194 1.49 48.83 -32.81
CA VAL A 194 1.36 47.49 -33.39
C VAL A 194 2.12 46.45 -32.55
N TYR A 195 3.33 46.76 -32.07
CA TYR A 195 4.11 45.88 -31.20
C TYR A 195 3.39 45.56 -29.89
N LEU A 196 2.87 46.58 -29.20
CA LEU A 196 2.17 46.40 -27.93
C LEU A 196 0.87 45.62 -28.11
N VAL A 197 0.06 45.96 -29.12
CA VAL A 197 -1.20 45.27 -29.41
C VAL A 197 -0.95 43.82 -29.81
N THR A 198 0.05 43.57 -30.66
CA THR A 198 0.39 42.21 -31.10
C THR A 198 0.87 41.34 -29.93
N GLY A 199 1.77 41.88 -29.10
CA GLY A 199 2.25 41.17 -27.90
C GLY A 199 1.12 40.83 -26.92
N ALA A 200 0.20 41.77 -26.69
CA ALA A 200 -0.96 41.56 -25.82
C ALA A 200 -1.96 40.56 -26.42
N MET A 201 -2.32 40.71 -27.70
CA MET A 201 -3.30 39.86 -28.38
C MET A 201 -2.83 38.41 -28.47
N VAL A 202 -1.59 38.18 -28.94
CA VAL A 202 -1.00 36.84 -29.04
C VAL A 202 -0.83 36.23 -27.65
N GLY A 203 -0.37 37.01 -26.68
CA GLY A 203 -0.25 36.56 -25.30
C GLY A 203 -1.59 36.11 -24.70
N ARG A 204 -2.68 36.81 -25.01
CA ARG A 204 -4.03 36.47 -24.56
C ARG A 204 -4.55 35.20 -25.23
N LEU A 205 -4.42 35.09 -26.55
CA LEU A 205 -4.80 33.88 -27.29
C LEU A 205 -4.08 32.65 -26.73
N ARG A 206 -2.80 32.81 -26.39
CA ARG A 206 -2.02 31.75 -25.73
C ARG A 206 -2.56 31.39 -24.35
N ALA A 207 -2.94 32.39 -23.55
CA ALA A 207 -3.50 32.18 -22.22
C ALA A 207 -4.84 31.44 -22.27
N GLU A 208 -5.72 31.81 -23.20
CA GLU A 208 -7.00 31.13 -23.45
C GLU A 208 -6.76 29.67 -23.88
N ALA A 209 -5.87 29.43 -24.84
CA ALA A 209 -5.54 28.07 -25.29
C ALA A 209 -4.94 27.18 -24.18
N LEU A 210 -4.13 27.75 -23.27
CA LEU A 210 -3.60 27.03 -22.11
C LEU A 210 -4.69 26.71 -21.09
N HIS A 211 -5.62 27.64 -20.88
CA HIS A 211 -6.75 27.46 -19.98
C HIS A 211 -7.65 26.33 -20.46
N ASP A 212 -8.04 26.35 -21.74
CA ASP A 212 -8.90 25.33 -22.34
C ASP A 212 -8.26 23.94 -22.25
N LYS A 213 -6.96 23.84 -22.52
CA LYS A 213 -6.22 22.58 -22.38
C LYS A 213 -6.23 22.08 -20.93
N ALA A 214 -6.08 22.97 -19.94
CA ALA A 214 -6.11 22.60 -18.53
C ALA A 214 -7.51 22.14 -18.09
N VAL A 215 -8.56 22.81 -18.55
CA VAL A 215 -9.96 22.43 -18.28
C VAL A 215 -10.26 21.06 -18.88
N LEU A 216 -9.95 20.84 -20.16
CA LEU A 216 -10.15 19.55 -20.83
C LEU A 216 -9.40 18.41 -20.14
N SER A 217 -8.17 18.66 -19.67
CA SER A 217 -7.41 17.66 -18.91
C SER A 217 -8.07 17.30 -17.59
N ARG A 218 -8.61 18.28 -16.86
CA ARG A 218 -9.34 18.06 -15.60
C ARG A 218 -10.64 17.29 -15.83
N GLU A 219 -11.38 17.64 -16.87
CA GLU A 219 -12.60 16.91 -17.24
C GLU A 219 -12.31 15.45 -17.60
N ASN A 220 -11.24 15.19 -18.36
CA ASN A 220 -10.84 13.83 -18.72
C ASN A 220 -10.44 13.01 -17.48
N GLN A 221 -9.69 13.61 -16.53
CA GLN A 221 -9.38 12.98 -15.25
C GLN A 221 -10.66 12.66 -14.46
N LEU A 222 -11.57 13.62 -14.34
CA LEU A 222 -12.84 13.42 -13.64
C LEU A 222 -13.68 12.30 -14.26
N LEU A 223 -13.74 12.22 -15.60
CA LEU A 223 -14.44 11.14 -16.30
C LEU A 223 -13.81 9.77 -16.02
N ARG A 224 -12.47 9.70 -15.95
CA ARG A 224 -11.76 8.46 -15.57
C ARG A 224 -12.10 8.04 -14.15
N ASP A 225 -12.07 8.98 -13.20
CA ASP A 225 -12.37 8.71 -11.79
C ASP A 225 -13.82 8.23 -11.61
N LYS A 226 -14.77 8.89 -12.29
CA LYS A 226 -16.17 8.42 -12.34
C LYS A 226 -16.28 7.02 -12.92
N GLY A 227 -15.53 6.72 -13.99
CA GLY A 227 -15.48 5.39 -14.59
C GLY A 227 -14.92 4.33 -13.64
N HIS A 228 -13.87 4.66 -12.89
CA HIS A 228 -13.29 3.78 -11.87
C HIS A 228 -14.27 3.53 -10.72
N LEU A 229 -14.93 4.58 -10.23
CA LEU A 229 -15.93 4.48 -9.17
C LEU A 229 -17.08 3.56 -9.57
N VAL A 230 -17.65 3.75 -10.77
CA VAL A 230 -18.76 2.89 -11.25
C VAL A 230 -18.34 1.43 -11.34
N ARG A 231 -17.14 1.14 -11.85
CA ARG A 231 -16.62 -0.24 -11.91
C ARG A 231 -16.40 -0.84 -10.53
N HIS A 232 -15.91 -0.05 -9.58
CA HIS A 232 -15.71 -0.48 -8.21
C HIS A 232 -17.05 -0.80 -7.54
N LEU A 233 -18.02 0.11 -7.61
CA LEU A 233 -19.37 -0.11 -7.07
C LEU A 233 -20.04 -1.34 -7.68
N TYR A 234 -19.90 -1.55 -8.99
CA TYR A 234 -20.45 -2.72 -9.66
C TYR A 234 -19.80 -4.02 -9.16
N ARG A 235 -18.47 -4.03 -8.99
CA ARG A 235 -17.75 -5.19 -8.45
C ARG A 235 -18.19 -5.50 -7.02
N ASP A 236 -18.33 -4.48 -6.19
CA ASP A 236 -18.73 -4.64 -4.79
C ASP A 236 -20.16 -5.19 -4.70
N MET A 237 -21.09 -4.67 -5.50
CA MET A 237 -22.45 -5.21 -5.58
C MET A 237 -22.48 -6.66 -6.06
N LEU A 238 -21.62 -7.04 -7.02
CA LEU A 238 -21.53 -8.44 -7.46
C LEU A 238 -20.99 -9.35 -6.35
N LEU A 239 -19.97 -8.90 -5.62
CA LEU A 239 -19.40 -9.64 -4.49
C LEU A 239 -20.43 -9.79 -3.36
N GLU A 240 -21.13 -8.72 -3.00
CA GLU A 240 -22.20 -8.72 -1.99
C GLU A 240 -23.33 -9.67 -2.40
N LYS A 241 -23.81 -9.58 -3.65
CA LYS A 241 -24.82 -10.49 -4.18
C LYS A 241 -24.37 -11.95 -4.12
N SER A 242 -23.10 -12.23 -4.44
CA SER A 242 -22.55 -13.59 -4.36
C SER A 242 -22.47 -14.09 -2.92
N SER A 243 -22.11 -13.21 -1.98
CA SER A 243 -22.04 -13.51 -0.55
C SER A 243 -23.43 -13.78 0.02
N LEU A 244 -24.40 -12.91 -0.25
CA LEU A 244 -25.80 -13.10 0.10
C LEU A 244 -26.35 -14.40 -0.49
N LYS A 245 -26.06 -14.69 -1.76
CA LYS A 245 -26.44 -15.98 -2.37
C LYS A 245 -25.82 -17.17 -1.63
N LYS A 246 -24.54 -17.10 -1.26
CA LYS A 246 -23.85 -18.16 -0.51
C LYS A 246 -24.44 -18.32 0.91
N GLN A 247 -24.75 -17.23 1.59
CA GLN A 247 -25.42 -17.25 2.89
C GLN A 247 -26.82 -17.86 2.80
N ILE A 248 -27.63 -17.47 1.80
CA ILE A 248 -28.95 -18.04 1.54
C ILE A 248 -28.84 -19.54 1.20
N MET A 249 -27.86 -19.93 0.38
CA MET A 249 -27.63 -21.33 0.02
C MET A 249 -27.12 -22.16 1.20
N GLY A 250 -26.27 -21.61 2.06
CA GLY A 250 -25.83 -22.23 3.32
C GLY A 250 -26.98 -22.46 4.30
N ARG A 251 -27.95 -21.53 4.38
CA ARG A 251 -29.19 -21.73 5.16
C ARG A 251 -30.11 -22.81 4.58
N ARG A 252 -29.97 -23.19 3.31
CA ARG A 252 -30.76 -24.27 2.71
C ARG A 252 -30.19 -25.66 3.02
N ASP A 253 -28.86 -25.77 3.11
CA ASP A 253 -28.17 -26.99 3.57
C ASP A 253 -28.37 -27.26 5.07
N SER A 254 -28.52 -26.22 5.89
CA SER A 254 -28.81 -26.39 7.32
C SER A 254 -30.12 -27.12 7.61
N TYR A 255 -31.15 -27.02 6.76
CA TYR A 255 -32.38 -27.80 6.94
C TYR A 255 -32.16 -29.29 6.72
N GLY A 256 -31.31 -29.67 5.75
CA GLY A 256 -30.94 -31.07 5.52
C GLY A 256 -30.16 -31.65 6.69
N ARG A 257 -29.23 -30.87 7.25
CA ARG A 257 -28.47 -31.27 8.45
C ARG A 257 -29.35 -31.36 9.70
N LEU A 258 -30.26 -30.40 9.91
CA LEU A 258 -31.21 -30.47 11.04
C LEU A 258 -32.09 -31.72 10.94
N TYR A 259 -32.56 -32.06 9.74
CA TYR A 259 -33.33 -33.30 9.52
C TYR A 259 -32.51 -34.54 9.85
N SER A 260 -31.27 -34.63 9.35
CA SER A 260 -30.41 -35.79 9.63
C SER A 260 -30.05 -35.92 11.11
N TRP A 261 -29.95 -34.82 11.85
CA TRP A 261 -29.78 -34.85 13.32
C TRP A 261 -31.01 -35.38 14.03
N VAL A 262 -32.22 -34.93 13.66
CA VAL A 262 -33.47 -35.45 14.23
C VAL A 262 -33.63 -36.94 13.95
N GLU A 263 -33.33 -37.38 12.73
CA GLU A 263 -33.37 -38.79 12.34
C GLU A 263 -32.39 -39.64 13.16
N ARG A 264 -31.14 -39.18 13.33
CA ARG A 264 -30.13 -39.88 14.15
C ARG A 264 -30.52 -39.91 15.63
N LEU A 265 -31.07 -38.83 16.17
CA LEU A 265 -31.47 -38.70 17.58
C LEU A 265 -32.73 -39.51 17.92
N ASN A 266 -33.53 -39.92 16.94
CA ASN A 266 -34.73 -40.73 17.15
C ASN A 266 -34.39 -42.19 17.52
N GLN A 267 -33.88 -42.39 18.73
CA GLN A 267 -33.49 -43.68 19.28
C GLN A 267 -34.53 -44.21 20.28
N PRO A 268 -34.70 -45.53 20.39
CA PRO A 268 -35.69 -46.13 21.29
C PRO A 268 -35.31 -46.05 22.77
N THR A 269 -34.02 -45.86 23.12
CA THR A 269 -33.55 -45.83 24.51
C THR A 269 -32.88 -44.49 24.86
N PRO A 270 -33.09 -43.97 26.08
CA PRO A 270 -32.53 -42.68 26.50
C PRO A 270 -30.99 -42.69 26.48
N GLU A 271 -30.36 -43.82 26.83
CA GLU A 271 -28.90 -43.97 26.76
C GLU A 271 -28.36 -43.89 25.32
N ALA A 272 -29.09 -44.46 24.35
CA ALA A 272 -28.73 -44.35 22.95
C ALA A 272 -28.89 -42.92 22.42
N VAL A 273 -29.92 -42.19 22.86
CA VAL A 273 -30.08 -40.77 22.53
C VAL A 273 -28.88 -39.96 23.03
N LEU A 274 -28.42 -40.18 24.26
CA LEU A 274 -27.27 -39.46 24.83
C LEU A 274 -25.96 -39.79 24.11
N LYS A 275 -25.77 -41.04 23.69
CA LYS A 275 -24.61 -41.44 22.89
C LYS A 275 -24.58 -40.76 21.53
N VAL A 276 -25.73 -40.75 20.83
CA VAL A 276 -25.84 -40.04 19.55
C VAL A 276 -25.68 -38.54 19.73
N ALA A 277 -26.22 -37.97 20.82
CA ALA A 277 -26.05 -36.57 21.16
C ALA A 277 -24.57 -36.22 21.40
N GLN A 278 -23.81 -37.09 22.08
CA GLN A 278 -22.37 -36.93 22.23
C GLN A 278 -21.67 -36.92 20.86
N GLU A 279 -21.95 -37.89 19.99
CA GLU A 279 -21.35 -37.96 18.65
C GLU A 279 -21.63 -36.69 17.85
N LEU A 280 -22.86 -36.18 17.90
CA LEU A 280 -23.27 -34.94 17.21
C LEU A 280 -22.57 -33.70 17.78
N LEU A 281 -22.48 -33.58 19.11
CA LEU A 281 -21.81 -32.44 19.75
C LEU A 281 -20.30 -32.43 19.47
N VAL A 282 -19.67 -33.61 19.42
CA VAL A 282 -18.27 -33.76 19.02
C VAL A 282 -18.07 -33.38 17.56
N GLU A 283 -18.94 -33.86 16.66
CA GLU A 283 -18.88 -33.54 15.23
C GLU A 283 -19.04 -32.03 14.95
N LEU A 284 -19.84 -31.33 15.75
CA LEU A 284 -20.23 -29.94 15.47
C LEU A 284 -19.33 -28.88 16.09
N VAL A 285 -18.78 -29.16 17.27
CA VAL A 285 -18.13 -28.15 18.10
C VAL A 285 -16.66 -28.47 18.37
N ASP A 286 -16.23 -29.73 18.14
CA ASP A 286 -14.92 -30.24 18.56
C ASP A 286 -14.56 -29.80 20.00
N PRO A 287 -15.42 -30.15 20.99
CA PRO A 287 -15.26 -29.66 22.34
C PRO A 287 -13.98 -30.25 22.96
N MET A 288 -13.20 -29.38 23.61
CA MET A 288 -12.05 -29.80 24.41
C MET A 288 -12.48 -30.74 25.54
N ALA A 289 -13.69 -30.53 26.08
CA ALA A 289 -14.33 -31.50 26.94
C ALA A 289 -15.86 -31.42 26.93
N LEU A 290 -16.49 -32.58 27.11
CA LEU A 290 -17.94 -32.75 27.16
C LEU A 290 -18.29 -33.67 28.32
N VAL A 291 -19.17 -33.19 29.22
CA VAL A 291 -19.56 -33.91 30.43
C VAL A 291 -21.08 -34.02 30.52
N PHE A 292 -21.56 -35.23 30.80
CA PHE A 292 -22.96 -35.52 31.05
C PHE A 292 -23.14 -35.87 32.53
N TYR A 293 -23.99 -35.12 33.23
CA TYR A 293 -24.35 -35.37 34.62
C TYR A 293 -25.81 -35.80 34.71
N GLN A 294 -26.08 -36.90 35.41
CA GLN A 294 -27.42 -37.32 35.80
C GLN A 294 -27.76 -36.70 37.15
N VAL A 295 -28.93 -36.05 37.22
CA VAL A 295 -29.44 -35.48 38.46
C VAL A 295 -30.07 -36.60 39.28
N THR A 296 -29.42 -36.98 40.38
CA THR A 296 -29.94 -37.94 41.36
C THR A 296 -30.51 -37.18 42.56
N GLY A 297 -31.51 -37.75 43.23
CA GLY A 297 -32.31 -37.06 44.27
C GLY A 297 -31.49 -36.23 45.28
N ALA A 298 -32.04 -35.06 45.64
CA ALA A 298 -31.40 -34.00 46.43
C ALA A 298 -30.22 -33.27 45.75
N ASN A 299 -30.37 -32.92 44.46
CA ASN A 299 -29.45 -32.05 43.73
C ASN A 299 -28.01 -32.59 43.60
N GLN A 300 -27.82 -33.91 43.67
CA GLN A 300 -26.52 -34.53 43.48
C GLN A 300 -26.33 -34.88 42.01
N LEU A 301 -25.20 -34.46 41.44
CA LEU A 301 -24.84 -34.74 40.05
C LEU A 301 -23.94 -35.98 40.00
N ALA A 302 -24.45 -37.07 39.44
CA ALA A 302 -23.64 -38.24 39.13
C ALA A 302 -23.18 -38.16 37.68
N ALA A 303 -21.87 -38.19 37.41
CA ALA A 303 -21.38 -38.25 36.03
C ALA A 303 -21.86 -39.55 35.36
N VAL A 304 -22.41 -39.46 34.15
CA VAL A 304 -22.89 -40.64 33.42
C VAL A 304 -21.68 -41.45 32.93
N PRO A 305 -21.51 -42.71 33.39
CA PRO A 305 -20.33 -43.50 33.06
C PRO A 305 -20.31 -43.86 31.57
N GLY A 306 -19.16 -43.68 30.92
CA GLY A 306 -18.94 -44.04 29.51
C GLY A 306 -19.23 -42.95 28.47
N LEU A 307 -19.95 -41.88 28.85
CA LEU A 307 -20.24 -40.73 27.95
C LEU A 307 -19.41 -39.49 28.26
N SER A 308 -18.94 -39.32 29.50
CA SER A 308 -18.11 -38.19 29.89
C SER A 308 -16.65 -38.40 29.45
N GLN A 309 -16.15 -37.56 28.54
CA GLN A 309 -14.72 -37.53 28.23
C GLN A 309 -14.00 -36.77 29.34
N THR A 310 -12.95 -37.40 29.88
CA THR A 310 -12.26 -37.03 31.13
C THR A 310 -11.95 -35.53 31.24
N LEU A 311 -12.65 -34.85 32.14
CA LEU A 311 -12.15 -33.68 32.86
C LEU A 311 -11.68 -34.15 34.24
N THR A 312 -10.53 -33.66 34.66
CA THR A 312 -9.79 -34.11 35.85
C THR A 312 -10.45 -33.69 37.18
N THR A 313 -11.62 -33.05 37.15
CA THR A 313 -12.38 -32.65 38.34
C THR A 313 -13.89 -32.61 38.06
N PRO A 314 -14.75 -32.96 39.04
CA PRO A 314 -16.19 -32.76 38.92
C PRO A 314 -16.50 -31.26 38.99
N LEU A 315 -16.65 -30.61 37.83
CA LEU A 315 -16.77 -29.14 37.70
C LEU A 315 -18.06 -28.53 38.27
N LEU A 316 -19.03 -29.33 38.71
CA LEU A 316 -20.35 -28.86 39.15
C LEU A 316 -20.75 -29.31 40.56
N ASP A 317 -19.84 -29.83 41.38
CA ASP A 317 -20.18 -30.42 42.69
C ASP A 317 -20.72 -29.40 43.71
N GLU A 318 -20.40 -28.10 43.58
CA GLU A 318 -20.80 -27.05 44.54
C GLU A 318 -21.76 -25.98 43.98
N THR A 319 -22.00 -25.91 42.66
CA THR A 319 -22.53 -24.69 41.99
C THR A 319 -23.89 -24.84 41.29
N LEU A 320 -24.62 -25.95 41.49
CA LEU A 320 -25.97 -26.11 40.92
C LEU A 320 -26.97 -25.02 41.35
N GLY A 321 -26.77 -24.39 42.51
CA GLY A 321 -27.69 -23.36 43.03
C GLY A 321 -27.84 -22.14 42.11
N GLN A 322 -26.78 -21.72 41.42
CA GLN A 322 -26.82 -20.57 40.48
C GLN A 322 -27.27 -20.98 39.07
N LEU A 323 -27.12 -22.25 38.72
CA LEU A 323 -27.45 -22.81 37.40
C LEU A 323 -28.87 -23.39 37.35
N ALA A 324 -29.49 -23.68 38.49
CA ALA A 324 -30.81 -24.31 38.55
C ALA A 324 -31.92 -23.47 37.89
N GLU A 325 -31.95 -22.15 38.14
CA GLU A 325 -33.02 -21.28 37.62
C GLU A 325 -32.97 -21.13 36.08
N PRO A 326 -31.82 -20.85 35.44
CA PRO A 326 -31.71 -20.81 33.98
C PRO A 326 -31.90 -22.17 33.29
N LEU A 327 -31.48 -23.27 33.94
CA LEU A 327 -31.63 -24.61 33.35
C LEU A 327 -33.07 -25.12 33.44
N MET A 328 -33.81 -24.71 34.48
CA MET A 328 -35.24 -25.02 34.60
C MET A 328 -36.10 -24.25 33.59
N SER A 329 -35.74 -23.01 33.25
CA SER A 329 -36.42 -22.24 32.19
C SER A 329 -36.20 -22.81 30.78
N GLY A 330 -35.21 -23.71 30.61
CA GLY A 330 -34.89 -24.33 29.32
C GLY A 330 -33.97 -23.48 28.45
N GLU A 331 -33.31 -22.49 29.04
CA GLU A 331 -32.32 -21.69 28.34
C GLU A 331 -30.95 -22.38 28.37
N LEU A 332 -30.23 -22.28 27.24
CA LEU A 332 -28.81 -22.64 27.19
C LEU A 332 -28.06 -21.62 28.02
N TRP A 333 -27.57 -22.03 29.19
CA TRP A 333 -26.78 -21.17 30.06
C TRP A 333 -25.36 -21.01 29.50
N LEU A 334 -24.84 -19.81 29.66
CA LEU A 334 -23.58 -19.38 29.09
C LEU A 334 -22.72 -18.80 30.20
N ASN A 335 -21.47 -19.26 30.28
CA ASN A 335 -20.48 -18.71 31.19
C ASN A 335 -19.97 -17.34 30.72
N ARG A 336 -20.75 -16.30 30.97
CA ARG A 336 -20.41 -14.89 30.63
C ARG A 336 -19.21 -14.36 31.39
N GLN A 337 -18.89 -14.96 32.54
CA GLN A 337 -17.79 -14.53 33.41
C GLN A 337 -16.48 -15.26 33.07
N LEU A 338 -16.50 -16.23 32.15
CA LEU A 338 -15.35 -17.06 31.75
C LEU A 338 -14.66 -17.71 32.95
N ASP A 339 -15.43 -18.13 33.95
CA ASP A 339 -14.88 -18.83 35.11
C ASP A 339 -14.25 -20.16 34.64
N PRO A 340 -12.95 -20.40 34.87
CA PRO A 340 -12.27 -21.61 34.45
C PRO A 340 -12.80 -22.89 35.12
N ASN A 341 -13.54 -22.76 36.24
CA ASN A 341 -14.14 -23.88 36.96
C ASN A 341 -15.53 -24.27 36.42
N LEU A 342 -16.07 -23.51 35.45
CA LEU A 342 -17.37 -23.80 34.84
C LEU A 342 -17.22 -24.02 33.33
N PRO A 343 -17.95 -24.98 32.75
CA PRO A 343 -17.99 -25.15 31.30
C PRO A 343 -18.53 -23.89 30.61
N HIS A 344 -18.13 -23.67 29.35
CA HIS A 344 -18.52 -22.49 28.59
C HIS A 344 -20.04 -22.45 28.31
N TYR A 345 -20.63 -23.62 28.08
CA TYR A 345 -22.07 -23.77 27.90
C TYR A 345 -22.62 -24.87 28.81
N VAL A 346 -23.81 -24.64 29.38
CA VAL A 346 -24.53 -25.63 30.17
C VAL A 346 -25.96 -25.75 29.66
N ALA A 347 -26.36 -26.96 29.29
CA ALA A 347 -27.72 -27.29 28.88
C ALA A 347 -28.36 -28.29 29.83
N GLY A 348 -29.65 -28.12 30.11
CA GLY A 348 -30.43 -29.04 30.94
C GLY A 348 -31.42 -29.83 30.09
N LEU A 349 -31.42 -31.15 30.21
CA LEU A 349 -32.45 -32.01 29.66
C LEU A 349 -33.51 -32.28 30.74
N ARG A 350 -34.75 -31.90 30.45
CA ARG A 350 -35.86 -32.03 31.40
C ARG A 350 -36.81 -33.15 30.99
N TYR A 351 -37.46 -33.75 31.99
CA TYR A 351 -38.58 -34.66 31.81
C TYR A 351 -39.66 -34.34 32.86
N ARG A 352 -40.92 -34.15 32.44
CA ARG A 352 -42.04 -33.78 33.32
C ARG A 352 -41.72 -32.60 34.27
N SER A 353 -41.06 -31.57 33.73
CA SER A 353 -40.65 -30.36 34.47
C SER A 353 -39.62 -30.60 35.58
N GLN A 354 -38.92 -31.74 35.55
CA GLN A 354 -37.76 -32.04 36.41
C GLN A 354 -36.50 -32.13 35.55
N LEU A 355 -35.40 -31.56 36.04
CA LEU A 355 -34.10 -31.67 35.40
C LEU A 355 -33.57 -33.10 35.62
N VAL A 356 -33.29 -33.82 34.54
CA VAL A 356 -32.83 -35.22 34.59
C VAL A 356 -31.36 -35.34 34.24
N ILE A 357 -30.91 -34.56 33.25
CA ILE A 357 -29.51 -34.56 32.80
C ILE A 357 -29.03 -33.13 32.60
N VAL A 358 -27.77 -32.88 32.94
CA VAL A 358 -27.06 -31.63 32.67
C VAL A 358 -25.88 -31.94 31.75
N ILE A 359 -25.76 -31.20 30.66
CA ILE A 359 -24.68 -31.31 29.69
C ILE A 359 -23.81 -30.06 29.84
N GLY A 360 -22.55 -30.27 30.21
CA GLY A 360 -21.52 -29.23 30.24
C GLY A 360 -20.60 -29.35 29.03
N LEU A 361 -20.43 -28.26 28.29
CA LEU A 361 -19.61 -28.20 27.09
C LEU A 361 -18.50 -27.15 27.27
N GLN A 362 -17.26 -27.58 27.04
CA GLN A 362 -16.05 -26.75 27.12
C GLN A 362 -15.32 -26.76 25.78
N GLU A 363 -15.27 -25.61 25.14
CA GLU A 363 -14.60 -25.40 23.84
C GLU A 363 -13.11 -25.11 24.02
N GLY A 364 -12.26 -25.59 23.11
CA GLY A 364 -10.80 -25.38 23.16
C GLY A 364 -10.33 -24.03 22.62
N GLN A 365 -11.12 -23.41 21.73
CA GLN A 365 -10.89 -22.05 21.24
C GLN A 365 -12.08 -21.17 21.61
N LEU A 366 -11.81 -20.15 22.42
CA LEU A 366 -12.78 -19.10 22.73
C LEU A 366 -12.83 -18.14 21.54
N ASP A 367 -13.50 -18.54 20.45
CA ASP A 367 -13.83 -17.58 19.39
C ASP A 367 -14.77 -16.50 19.95
N PRO A 368 -14.69 -15.24 19.47
CA PRO A 368 -15.57 -14.18 19.93
C PRO A 368 -17.01 -14.60 19.69
N MET A 369 -17.74 -14.79 20.80
CA MET A 369 -19.11 -15.29 20.86
C MET A 369 -20.01 -14.74 19.74
N ASP A 370 -20.24 -15.54 18.69
CA ASP A 370 -21.22 -15.23 17.66
C ASP A 370 -22.61 -15.64 18.14
N LEU A 371 -23.57 -14.71 18.07
CA LEU A 371 -24.98 -14.99 18.34
C LEU A 371 -25.50 -16.12 17.44
N ALA A 372 -24.94 -16.30 16.24
CA ALA A 372 -25.26 -17.41 15.37
C ALA A 372 -24.88 -18.77 15.98
N HIS A 373 -23.68 -18.88 16.57
CA HIS A 373 -23.19 -20.10 17.21
C HIS A 373 -24.02 -20.47 18.45
N TYR A 374 -24.32 -19.48 19.30
CA TYR A 374 -25.23 -19.68 20.43
C TYR A 374 -26.61 -20.19 20.00
N ASN A 375 -27.19 -19.58 18.96
CA ASN A 375 -28.50 -20.01 18.45
C ASN A 375 -28.46 -21.42 17.85
N GLN A 376 -27.37 -21.79 17.18
CA GLN A 376 -27.17 -23.14 16.65
C GLN A 376 -27.12 -24.18 17.77
N LEU A 377 -26.30 -23.95 18.80
CA LEU A 377 -26.22 -24.81 19.99
C LEU A 377 -27.58 -24.92 20.68
N ARG A 378 -28.28 -23.81 20.88
CA ARG A 378 -29.62 -23.80 21.50
C ARG A 378 -30.61 -24.68 20.75
N VAL A 379 -30.60 -24.63 19.41
CA VAL A 379 -31.47 -25.48 18.58
C VAL A 379 -31.11 -26.96 18.75
N ILE A 380 -29.81 -27.29 18.73
CA ILE A 380 -29.34 -28.68 18.87
C ILE A 380 -29.72 -29.26 20.24
N PHE A 381 -29.46 -28.52 21.32
CA PHE A 381 -29.83 -28.96 22.67
C PHE A 381 -31.34 -29.12 22.82
N GLY A 382 -32.15 -28.26 22.20
CA GLY A 382 -33.60 -28.43 22.14
C GLY A 382 -34.04 -29.71 21.41
N LEU A 383 -33.37 -30.06 20.30
CA LEU A 383 -33.65 -31.32 19.59
C LEU A 383 -33.27 -32.55 20.42
N ILE A 384 -32.13 -32.50 21.12
CA ILE A 384 -31.69 -33.56 22.04
C ILE A 384 -32.70 -33.72 23.18
N GLU A 385 -33.16 -32.61 23.76
CA GLU A 385 -34.17 -32.63 24.83
C GLU A 385 -35.47 -33.30 24.37
N ILE A 386 -35.99 -32.93 23.19
CA ILE A 386 -37.22 -33.52 22.65
C ILE A 386 -37.05 -35.03 22.40
N ALA A 387 -35.96 -35.43 21.76
CA ALA A 387 -35.68 -36.84 21.48
C ALA A 387 -35.52 -37.66 22.77
N PHE A 388 -34.85 -37.09 23.78
CA PHE A 388 -34.65 -37.71 25.07
C PHE A 388 -35.96 -37.88 25.84
N GLN A 389 -36.83 -36.86 25.85
CA GLN A 389 -38.17 -36.94 26.43
C GLN A 389 -38.99 -38.05 25.76
N HIS A 390 -38.99 -38.10 24.43
CA HIS A 390 -39.70 -39.14 23.69
C HIS A 390 -39.19 -40.55 24.03
N ALA A 391 -37.87 -40.76 24.10
CA ALA A 391 -37.30 -42.05 24.48
C ALA A 391 -37.64 -42.46 25.91
N LEU A 392 -37.75 -41.51 26.85
CA LEU A 392 -38.22 -41.76 28.21
C LEU A 392 -39.71 -42.11 28.27
N GLU A 393 -40.55 -41.48 27.46
CA GLU A 393 -41.98 -41.81 27.37
C GLU A 393 -42.23 -43.21 26.80
N VAL A 394 -41.43 -43.63 25.81
CA VAL A 394 -41.54 -44.95 25.19
C VAL A 394 -41.07 -46.06 26.12
N ASN A 395 -40.01 -45.86 26.92
CA ASN A 395 -39.54 -46.86 27.89
C ASN A 395 -40.28 -46.81 29.24
N GLY A 396 -41.02 -45.72 29.51
CA GLY A 396 -41.85 -45.58 30.71
C GLY A 396 -43.24 -46.22 30.58
N ARG A 397 -43.58 -46.75 29.40
CA ARG A 397 -44.72 -47.64 29.14
C ARG A 397 -44.24 -49.08 29.12
#